data_AF-A0A353ENM0-F1
#
_entry.id   AF-A0A353ENM0-F1
#
_cell.length_a   1.000
_cell.length_b   1.000
_cell.length_c   1.000
_cell.angle_alpha   90.00
_cell.angle_beta   90.00
_cell.angle_gamma   90.00
#
_symmetry.space_group_name_H-M   'P 1'
#
loop_
_entity.id
_entity.type
_entity.pdbx_description
1 polymer ?
#
loop_
_entity_poly.entity_id
_entity_poly.type
_entity_poly.pdbx_seq_one_letter_code
_entity_poly.pdbx_strand_id
1 'polypeptide(L)'
;MKNNGLELIEWFQSKGKSVFTVLEAQEHLKLPRKSILEILARLRRAERVRTLTDGLYVIIHPSERKHGIRPLHVIDALMRYCQLPYYVGLLSAADFWGAAHHKPQFLQVIVSEQRKLRRLKDLRIQLHVQKHFLQSGIVQKTVDTGPISISSPELTALDVLTYESSCGGFDNVTLIVNGLQPQLGAKKIIALGKEYPVLSSFQRLGFLLESFNAKEELLNPLRDWVKKQNPSPILLLVSAPREGKLHPDWKIFENVKVGLEE
;
A
#
# COMPACT_ATOMS: atom_id res chain seq x y z
N MET A 1 32.63 26.91 -5.55
CA MET A 1 32.09 25.73 -6.29
C MET A 1 32.18 24.39 -5.54
N LYS A 2 33.21 24.10 -4.72
CA LYS A 2 33.23 22.86 -3.89
C LYS A 2 32.10 22.81 -2.84
N ASN A 3 31.58 23.96 -2.39
CA ASN A 3 30.63 24.04 -1.27
C ASN A 3 29.14 23.97 -1.64
N ASN A 4 28.77 24.34 -2.87
CA ASN A 4 27.36 24.50 -3.27
C ASN A 4 26.49 23.23 -3.12
N GLY A 5 27.11 22.05 -3.10
CA GLY A 5 26.38 20.78 -2.93
C GLY A 5 26.03 20.47 -1.47
N LEU A 6 26.90 20.83 -0.53
CA LEU A 6 26.63 20.66 0.91
C LEU A 6 25.67 21.73 1.39
N GLU A 7 25.89 22.97 0.96
CA GLU A 7 24.97 24.10 1.16
C GLU A 7 23.53 23.75 0.73
N LEU A 8 23.36 23.13 -0.45
CA LEU A 8 22.06 22.68 -0.93
C LEU A 8 21.39 21.68 0.02
N ILE A 9 22.15 20.71 0.52
CA ILE A 9 21.64 19.68 1.44
C ILE A 9 21.25 20.32 2.77
N GLU A 10 22.13 21.13 3.35
CA GLU A 10 21.89 21.84 4.61
C GLU A 10 20.66 22.74 4.51
N TRP A 11 20.48 23.42 3.38
CA TRP A 11 19.31 24.26 3.14
C TRP A 11 18.00 23.46 3.15
N PHE A 12 17.92 22.36 2.39
CA PHE A 12 16.70 21.52 2.39
C PHE A 12 16.45 20.88 3.75
N GLN A 13 17.49 20.42 4.44
CA GLN A 13 17.40 19.87 5.80
C GLN A 13 16.89 20.92 6.80
N SER A 14 17.34 22.18 6.70
CA SER A 14 16.86 23.29 7.53
C SER A 14 15.35 23.56 7.37
N LYS A 15 14.78 23.15 6.23
CA LYS A 15 13.35 23.24 5.92
C LYS A 15 12.57 21.97 6.24
N GLY A 16 13.21 20.96 6.86
CA GLY A 16 12.59 19.66 7.11
C GLY A 16 12.28 18.86 5.84
N LYS A 17 12.86 19.22 4.69
CA LYS A 17 12.63 18.55 3.41
C LYS A 17 13.75 17.54 3.13
N SER A 18 13.38 16.27 2.99
CA SER A 18 14.30 15.21 2.55
C SER A 18 14.22 14.94 1.04
N VAL A 19 13.12 15.30 0.39
CA VAL A 19 12.90 15.12 -1.05
C VAL A 19 12.77 16.48 -1.73
N PHE A 20 13.43 16.64 -2.88
CA PHE A 20 13.44 17.88 -3.64
C PHE A 20 13.56 17.66 -5.14
N THR A 21 13.14 18.67 -5.90
CA THR A 21 13.20 18.69 -7.36
C THR A 21 14.44 19.44 -7.87
N VAL A 22 14.80 19.20 -9.13
CA VAL A 22 15.83 20.00 -9.81
C VAL A 22 15.43 21.48 -9.88
N LEU A 23 14.14 21.79 -10.00
CA LEU A 23 13.65 23.17 -10.05
C LEU A 23 13.87 23.88 -8.71
N GLU A 24 13.51 23.27 -7.59
CA GLU A 24 13.77 23.84 -6.25
C GLU A 24 15.27 24.07 -6.02
N ALA A 25 16.13 23.16 -6.51
CA ALA A 25 17.58 23.34 -6.44
C ALA A 25 18.09 24.50 -7.32
N GLN A 26 17.50 24.70 -8.50
CA GLN A 26 17.81 25.85 -9.37
C GLN A 26 17.37 27.17 -8.71
N GLU A 27 16.19 27.21 -8.10
CA GLU A 27 15.66 28.39 -7.41
C GLU A 27 16.55 28.80 -6.24
N HIS A 28 17.01 27.83 -5.44
CA HIS A 28 17.86 28.10 -4.29
C HIS A 28 19.27 28.58 -4.70
N LEU A 29 19.96 27.83 -5.57
CA LEU A 29 21.34 28.14 -5.93
C LEU A 29 21.46 29.21 -7.04
N LYS A 30 20.36 29.57 -7.69
CA LYS A 30 20.30 30.51 -8.83
C LYS A 30 21.28 30.13 -9.96
N LEU A 31 21.42 28.83 -10.21
CA LEU A 31 22.31 28.26 -11.22
C LEU A 31 21.52 27.64 -12.38
N PRO A 32 22.10 27.59 -13.59
CA PRO A 32 21.46 26.91 -14.72
C PRO A 32 21.35 25.41 -14.47
N ARG A 33 20.34 24.78 -15.06
CA ARG A 33 20.03 23.34 -14.91
C ARG A 33 21.25 22.44 -15.09
N LYS A 34 22.11 22.72 -16.08
CA LYS A 34 23.33 21.94 -16.35
C LYS A 34 24.25 21.88 -15.12
N SER A 35 24.52 23.04 -14.51
CA SER A 35 25.36 23.13 -13.30
C SER A 35 24.74 22.40 -12.11
N ILE A 36 23.40 22.47 -11.95
CA ILE A 36 22.69 21.70 -10.92
C ILE A 36 22.86 20.19 -11.14
N LEU A 37 22.70 19.70 -12.37
CA LEU A 37 22.88 18.29 -12.67
C LEU A 37 24.31 17.81 -12.42
N GLU A 38 25.32 18.64 -12.68
CA GLU A 38 26.72 18.34 -12.35
C GLU A 38 26.94 18.25 -10.83
N ILE A 39 26.35 19.17 -10.06
CA ILE A 39 26.37 19.14 -8.58
C ILE A 39 25.69 17.87 -8.06
N LEU A 40 24.50 17.54 -8.55
CA LEU A 40 23.75 16.35 -8.14
C LEU A 40 24.47 15.05 -8.53
N ALA A 41 25.12 15.02 -9.69
CA ALA A 41 25.95 13.88 -10.10
C ALA A 41 27.13 13.65 -9.14
N ARG A 42 27.75 14.72 -8.63
CA ARG A 42 28.78 14.64 -7.59
C ARG A 42 28.22 14.16 -6.25
N LEU A 43 27.09 14.69 -5.81
CA LEU A 43 26.44 14.28 -4.56
C LEU A 43 25.97 12.82 -4.60
N ARG A 44 25.49 12.34 -5.75
CA ARG A 44 25.14 10.94 -5.96
C ARG A 44 26.35 10.01 -5.86
N ARG A 45 27.47 10.38 -6.48
CA ARG A 45 28.74 9.64 -6.35
C ARG A 45 29.26 9.59 -4.91
N ALA A 46 28.94 10.60 -4.11
CA ALA A 46 29.27 10.66 -2.68
C ALA A 46 28.18 10.05 -1.78
N GLU A 47 27.16 9.39 -2.34
CA GLU A 47 26.03 8.78 -1.61
C GLU A 47 25.34 9.75 -0.63
N ARG A 48 25.24 11.02 -1.04
CA ARG A 48 24.52 12.06 -0.28
C ARG A 48 23.11 12.30 -0.78
N VAL A 49 22.85 11.97 -2.05
CA VAL A 49 21.52 12.03 -2.65
C VAL A 49 21.27 10.81 -3.52
N ARG A 50 20.01 10.38 -3.62
CA ARG A 50 19.55 9.35 -4.55
C ARG A 50 18.49 9.94 -5.46
N THR A 51 18.50 9.56 -6.73
CA THR A 51 17.40 9.92 -7.64
C THR A 51 16.23 8.96 -7.40
N LEU A 52 15.02 9.51 -7.24
CA LEU A 52 13.78 8.73 -7.12
C LEU A 52 13.17 8.48 -8.51
N THR A 53 13.06 9.55 -9.29
CA THR A 53 12.66 9.54 -10.71
C THR A 53 13.35 10.71 -11.41
N ASP A 54 13.20 10.84 -12.72
CA ASP A 54 13.82 11.92 -13.48
C ASP A 54 13.36 13.28 -12.94
N GLY A 55 14.31 14.09 -12.46
CA GLY A 55 14.02 15.40 -11.88
C GLY A 55 13.72 15.42 -10.37
N LEU A 56 13.61 14.27 -9.71
CA LEU A 56 13.30 14.15 -8.29
C LEU A 56 14.39 13.40 -7.51
N TYR A 57 14.83 13.98 -6.40
CA TYR A 57 15.95 13.48 -5.59
C TYR A 57 15.57 13.43 -4.12
N VAL A 58 16.15 12.48 -3.40
CA VAL A 58 16.08 12.36 -1.94
C VAL A 58 17.47 12.48 -1.33
N ILE A 59 17.57 13.20 -0.23
CA ILE A 59 18.76 13.31 0.60
C ILE A 59 18.93 12.02 1.40
N ILE A 60 20.11 11.42 1.35
CA ILE A 60 20.43 10.22 2.13
C ILE A 60 20.95 10.68 3.49
N HIS A 61 20.18 10.44 4.55
CA HIS A 61 20.65 10.72 5.91
C HIS A 61 21.82 9.78 6.28
N PRO A 62 22.80 10.21 7.10
CA PRO A 62 23.89 9.31 7.53
C PRO A 62 23.42 7.95 8.07
N SER A 63 22.29 7.91 8.80
CA SER A 63 21.68 6.67 9.31
C SER A 63 21.13 5.74 8.22
N GLU A 64 20.84 6.25 7.03
CA GLU A 64 20.26 5.50 5.90
C GLU A 64 21.34 4.97 4.95
N ARG A 65 22.61 5.35 5.10
CA ARG A 65 23.68 4.91 4.19
C ARG A 65 23.89 3.40 4.20
N LYS A 66 23.77 2.77 5.37
CA LYS A 66 23.97 1.32 5.54
C LYS A 66 22.73 0.50 5.16
N HIS A 67 21.54 0.98 5.49
CA HIS A 67 20.29 0.22 5.39
C HIS A 67 19.39 0.66 4.23
N GLY A 68 19.80 1.69 3.50
CA GLY A 68 19.01 2.32 2.44
C GLY A 68 17.92 3.25 2.97
N ILE A 69 17.37 4.03 2.05
CA ILE A 69 16.22 4.90 2.31
C ILE A 69 14.99 4.03 2.59
N ARG A 70 14.22 4.40 3.62
CA ARG A 70 12.98 3.70 3.92
C ARG A 70 11.94 4.03 2.85
N PRO A 71 11.25 3.04 2.25
CA PRO A 71 10.34 3.31 1.14
C PRO A 71 9.18 4.26 1.52
N LEU A 72 8.64 4.12 2.74
CA LEU A 72 7.59 5.00 3.28
C LEU A 72 8.03 6.46 3.35
N HIS A 73 9.33 6.74 3.49
CA HIS A 73 9.84 8.10 3.63
C HIS A 73 9.75 8.92 2.33
N VAL A 74 9.65 8.24 1.18
CA VAL A 74 9.72 8.88 -0.13
C VAL A 74 8.46 8.71 -0.95
N ILE A 75 7.56 7.80 -0.53
CA ILE A 75 6.42 7.42 -1.36
C ILE A 75 5.49 8.60 -1.64
N ASP A 76 5.18 9.40 -0.62
CA ASP A 76 4.25 10.51 -0.77
C ASP A 76 4.79 11.60 -1.70
N ALA A 77 6.05 11.98 -1.51
CA ALA A 77 6.71 12.96 -2.38
C ALA A 77 6.86 12.45 -3.82
N LEU A 78 7.19 11.16 -4.00
CA LEU A 78 7.28 10.53 -5.31
C LEU A 78 5.93 10.54 -6.03
N MET A 79 4.86 10.14 -5.34
CA MET A 79 3.52 10.04 -5.93
C MET A 79 2.93 11.42 -6.26
N ARG A 80 3.12 12.41 -5.37
CA ARG A 80 2.76 13.81 -5.65
C ARG A 80 3.52 14.38 -6.85
N TYR A 81 4.82 14.13 -6.93
CA TYR A 81 5.63 14.58 -8.07
C TYR A 81 5.16 13.96 -9.39
N CYS A 82 4.78 12.68 -9.36
CA CYS A 82 4.24 11.99 -10.53
C CYS A 82 2.75 12.28 -10.78
N GLN A 83 2.09 13.08 -9.94
CA GLN A 83 0.64 13.33 -9.98
C GLN A 83 -0.17 12.03 -10.03
N LEU A 84 0.28 11.02 -9.30
CA LEU A 84 -0.29 9.69 -9.31
C LEU A 84 -1.04 9.45 -7.99
N PRO A 85 -2.38 9.41 -7.99
CA PRO A 85 -3.15 8.97 -6.83
C PRO A 85 -2.68 7.61 -6.36
N TYR A 86 -2.49 7.49 -5.04
CA TYR A 86 -1.95 6.27 -4.45
C TYR A 86 -2.49 6.05 -3.04
N TYR A 87 -2.38 4.81 -2.57
CA TYR A 87 -2.39 4.49 -1.15
C TYR A 87 -1.50 3.27 -0.86
N VAL A 88 -0.93 3.22 0.34
CA VAL A 88 -0.23 2.03 0.84
C VAL A 88 -1.28 0.95 1.12
N GLY A 89 -1.10 -0.23 0.54
CA GLY A 89 -2.08 -1.31 0.55
C GLY A 89 -1.47 -2.67 0.87
N LEU A 90 -2.29 -3.71 0.76
CA LEU A 90 -1.85 -5.11 0.83
C LEU A 90 -1.07 -5.40 2.13
N LEU A 91 0.02 -6.18 2.05
CA LEU A 91 0.83 -6.57 3.20
C LEU A 91 1.44 -5.37 3.93
N SER A 92 1.74 -4.29 3.21
CA SER A 92 2.30 -3.08 3.83
C SER A 92 1.28 -2.36 4.72
N ALA A 93 0.01 -2.34 4.31
CA ALA A 93 -1.05 -1.83 5.16
C ALA A 93 -1.36 -2.79 6.30
N ALA A 94 -1.41 -4.11 6.03
CA ALA A 94 -1.59 -5.11 7.07
C ALA A 94 -0.51 -5.02 8.17
N ASP A 95 0.76 -4.84 7.78
CA ASP A 95 1.87 -4.64 8.73
C ASP A 95 1.71 -3.36 9.54
N PHE A 96 1.29 -2.27 8.90
CA PHE A 96 1.02 -1.01 9.59
C PHE A 96 -0.09 -1.13 10.64
N TRP A 97 -1.12 -1.93 10.35
CA TRP A 97 -2.22 -2.21 11.28
C TRP A 97 -1.95 -3.35 12.26
N GLY A 98 -0.73 -3.90 12.27
CA GLY A 98 -0.30 -4.96 13.19
C GLY A 98 -0.90 -6.34 12.89
N ALA A 99 -1.41 -6.56 11.68
CA ALA A 99 -2.04 -7.81 11.26
C ALA A 99 -1.15 -8.70 10.37
N ALA A 100 0.03 -8.21 9.94
CA ALA A 100 0.98 -9.04 9.22
C ALA A 100 1.85 -9.85 10.19
N HIS A 101 1.90 -11.18 9.99
CA HIS A 101 2.77 -12.08 10.76
C HIS A 101 4.26 -11.95 10.39
N HIS A 102 4.54 -11.46 9.18
CA HIS A 102 5.89 -11.24 8.68
C HIS A 102 6.04 -9.85 8.07
N LYS A 103 7.25 -9.29 8.19
CA LYS A 103 7.56 -7.99 7.59
C LYS A 103 7.53 -8.09 6.05
N PRO A 104 6.77 -7.22 5.36
CA PRO A 104 6.76 -7.20 3.90
C PRO A 104 8.16 -6.87 3.34
N GLN A 105 8.58 -7.60 2.31
CA GLN A 105 9.86 -7.33 1.64
C GLN A 105 9.85 -6.01 0.84
N PHE A 106 8.68 -5.66 0.29
CA PHE A 106 8.44 -4.47 -0.50
C PHE A 106 7.33 -3.63 0.13
N LEU A 107 7.46 -2.32 0.02
CA LEU A 107 6.34 -1.41 0.22
C LEU A 107 5.36 -1.58 -0.95
N GLN A 108 4.20 -2.16 -0.66
CA GLN A 108 3.14 -2.39 -1.60
C GLN A 108 2.20 -1.18 -1.66
N VAL A 109 2.03 -0.66 -2.87
CA VAL A 109 1.30 0.59 -3.11
C VAL A 109 0.32 0.36 -4.24
N ILE A 110 -0.94 0.72 -4.02
CA ILE A 110 -1.95 0.71 -5.07
C ILE A 110 -2.01 2.09 -5.70
N VAL A 111 -2.04 2.13 -7.04
CA VAL A 111 -2.07 3.34 -7.85
C VAL A 111 -3.19 3.28 -8.88
N SER A 112 -3.67 4.45 -9.32
CA SER A 112 -4.77 4.54 -10.30
C SER A 112 -4.41 4.07 -11.70
N GLU A 113 -3.13 4.14 -12.08
CA GLU A 113 -2.67 3.80 -13.41
C GLU A 113 -1.21 3.32 -13.41
N GLN A 114 -0.85 2.57 -14.46
CA GLN A 114 0.52 2.09 -14.63
C GLN A 114 1.46 3.25 -14.97
N ARG A 115 2.51 3.44 -14.17
CA ARG A 115 3.62 4.36 -14.48
C ARG A 115 4.97 3.63 -14.52
N LYS A 116 5.78 3.92 -15.53
CA LYS A 116 7.13 3.35 -15.68
C LYS A 116 8.12 4.13 -14.80
N LEU A 117 8.24 3.73 -13.54
CA LEU A 117 9.22 4.28 -12.60
C LEU A 117 10.39 3.30 -12.46
N ARG A 118 11.49 3.58 -13.19
CA ARG A 118 12.63 2.65 -13.35
C ARG A 118 13.32 2.25 -12.04
N ARG A 119 13.23 3.09 -11.00
CA ARG A 119 13.98 2.96 -9.74
C ARG A 119 13.15 2.43 -8.57
N LEU A 120 11.96 1.90 -8.81
CA LEU A 120 11.11 1.40 -7.71
C LEU A 120 11.69 0.16 -7.03
N LYS A 121 12.26 -0.77 -7.80
CA LYS A 121 12.88 -2.00 -7.25
C LYS A 121 14.03 -1.66 -6.30
N ASP A 122 14.86 -0.71 -6.71
CA ASP A 122 15.96 -0.11 -5.94
C ASP A 122 15.53 0.53 -4.61
N LEU A 123 14.27 0.98 -4.55
CA LEU A 123 13.62 1.57 -3.39
C LEU A 123 12.75 0.55 -2.64
N ARG A 124 12.73 -0.73 -3.04
CA ARG A 124 11.84 -1.76 -2.52
C ARG A 124 10.36 -1.33 -2.52
N ILE A 125 9.92 -0.68 -3.59
CA ILE A 125 8.51 -0.32 -3.81
C ILE A 125 7.94 -1.21 -4.91
N GLN A 126 6.75 -1.76 -4.66
CA GLN A 126 5.99 -2.52 -5.62
C GLN A 126 4.64 -1.84 -5.87
N LEU A 127 4.34 -1.56 -7.14
CA LEU A 127 3.07 -0.94 -7.52
C LEU A 127 2.07 -1.99 -7.99
N HIS A 128 0.82 -1.81 -7.59
CA HIS A 128 -0.33 -2.56 -8.03
C HIS A 128 -1.32 -1.57 -8.65
N VAL A 129 -1.82 -1.87 -9.86
CA VAL A 129 -2.71 -0.95 -10.56
C VAL A 129 -4.15 -1.35 -10.30
N GLN A 130 -4.95 -0.41 -9.82
CA GLN A 130 -6.39 -0.56 -9.68
C GLN A 130 -7.09 0.43 -10.61
N LYS A 131 -7.73 -0.09 -11.67
CA LYS A 131 -8.37 0.73 -12.71
C LYS A 131 -9.47 1.65 -12.16
N HIS A 132 -10.29 1.12 -11.24
CA HIS A 132 -11.30 1.90 -10.53
C HIS A 132 -10.70 2.36 -9.19
N PHE A 133 -9.94 3.46 -9.24
CA PHE A 133 -9.25 3.98 -8.07
C PHE A 133 -10.26 4.57 -7.08
N LEU A 134 -10.25 4.02 -5.86
CA LEU A 134 -11.19 4.35 -4.80
C LEU A 134 -10.77 5.66 -4.13
N GLN A 135 -11.75 6.39 -3.61
CA GLN A 135 -11.48 7.47 -2.65
C GLN A 135 -11.88 7.05 -1.24
N SER A 136 -12.91 6.20 -1.14
CA SER A 136 -13.33 5.59 0.11
C SER A 136 -12.28 4.61 0.66
N GLY A 137 -12.18 4.53 1.99
CA GLY A 137 -11.25 3.62 2.67
C GLY A 137 -9.79 4.04 2.69
N ILE A 138 -9.42 5.14 2.02
CA ILE A 138 -8.07 5.73 2.13
C ILE A 138 -8.05 6.68 3.33
N VAL A 139 -7.14 6.44 4.27
CA VAL A 139 -6.94 7.28 5.46
C VAL A 139 -5.56 7.93 5.43
N GLN A 140 -5.46 9.13 6.01
CA GLN A 140 -4.17 9.80 6.21
C GLN A 140 -3.55 9.37 7.54
N LYS A 141 -2.29 8.97 7.50
CA LYS A 141 -1.49 8.65 8.69
C LYS A 141 -0.17 9.38 8.65
N THR A 142 0.27 9.90 9.79
CA THR A 142 1.56 10.55 9.91
C THR A 142 2.62 9.52 10.24
N VAL A 143 3.68 9.49 9.44
CA VAL A 143 4.95 8.81 9.73
C VAL A 143 6.04 9.85 9.95
N ASP A 144 7.24 9.41 10.30
CA ASP A 144 8.38 10.29 10.64
C ASP A 144 8.67 11.38 9.58
N THR A 145 8.36 11.12 8.32
CA THR A 145 8.59 12.04 7.19
C THR A 145 7.38 12.85 6.74
N GLY A 146 6.23 12.69 7.41
CA GLY A 146 4.99 13.40 7.08
C GLY A 146 3.80 12.48 6.83
N PRO A 147 2.70 13.03 6.29
CA PRO A 147 1.49 12.26 6.02
C PRO A 147 1.69 11.29 4.85
N ILE A 148 1.06 10.13 4.95
CA ILE A 148 0.92 9.14 3.89
C ILE A 148 -0.55 8.73 3.74
N SER A 149 -0.93 8.42 2.51
CA SER A 149 -2.19 7.75 2.20
C SER A 149 -2.04 6.24 2.42
N ILE A 150 -2.91 5.64 3.23
CA ILE A 150 -2.91 4.19 3.53
C ILE A 150 -4.34 3.65 3.55
N SER A 151 -4.52 2.40 3.13
CA SER A 151 -5.82 1.72 3.23
C SER A 151 -6.23 1.54 4.69
N SER A 152 -7.52 1.75 5.00
CA SER A 152 -8.11 1.41 6.29
C SER A 152 -8.11 -0.10 6.50
N PRO A 153 -8.28 -0.60 7.75
CA PRO A 153 -8.37 -2.05 8.00
C PRO A 153 -9.39 -2.76 7.10
N GLU A 154 -10.54 -2.13 6.84
CA GLU A 154 -11.59 -2.67 5.96
C GLU A 154 -11.16 -2.75 4.50
N LEU A 155 -10.52 -1.69 3.97
CA LEU A 155 -10.02 -1.69 2.60
C LEU A 155 -8.85 -2.68 2.46
N THR A 156 -7.95 -2.73 3.45
CA THR A 156 -6.86 -3.71 3.50
C THR A 156 -7.41 -5.13 3.45
N ALA A 157 -8.44 -5.46 4.22
CA ALA A 157 -9.06 -6.80 4.23
C ALA A 157 -9.62 -7.20 2.86
N LEU A 158 -10.25 -6.27 2.15
CA LEU A 158 -10.74 -6.52 0.78
C LEU A 158 -9.59 -6.65 -0.21
N ASP A 159 -8.56 -5.81 -0.12
CA ASP A 159 -7.43 -5.83 -1.03
C ASP A 159 -6.61 -7.10 -0.92
N VAL A 160 -6.33 -7.60 0.29
CA VAL A 160 -5.56 -8.85 0.44
C VAL A 160 -6.30 -10.05 -0.16
N LEU A 161 -7.64 -10.05 -0.16
CA LEU A 161 -8.47 -11.07 -0.81
C LEU A 161 -8.52 -10.91 -2.33
N THR A 162 -8.50 -9.67 -2.83
CA THR A 162 -8.47 -9.37 -4.27
C THR A 162 -7.11 -9.71 -4.89
N TYR A 163 -6.02 -9.42 -4.17
CA TYR A 163 -4.64 -9.58 -4.61
C TYR A 163 -3.92 -10.68 -3.83
N GLU A 164 -4.61 -11.80 -3.60
CA GLU A 164 -4.15 -12.93 -2.77
C GLU A 164 -2.71 -13.37 -3.11
N SER A 165 -2.40 -13.56 -4.39
CA SER A 165 -1.08 -13.99 -4.85
C SER A 165 0.04 -12.99 -4.53
N SER A 166 -0.29 -11.70 -4.46
CA SER A 166 0.65 -10.65 -4.05
C SER A 166 0.81 -10.56 -2.53
N CYS A 167 -0.04 -11.24 -1.79
CA CYS A 167 -0.07 -11.26 -0.33
C CYS A 167 0.42 -12.59 0.24
N GLY A 168 1.21 -13.36 -0.50
CA GLY A 168 1.77 -14.63 0.00
C GLY A 168 0.81 -15.82 -0.05
N GLY A 169 -0.31 -15.70 -0.76
CA GLY A 169 -1.28 -16.79 -0.94
C GLY A 169 -2.36 -16.83 0.13
N PHE A 170 -3.29 -17.76 -0.04
CA PHE A 170 -4.51 -17.87 0.76
C PHE A 170 -4.25 -17.98 2.26
N ASP A 171 -3.31 -18.82 2.70
CA ASP A 171 -3.04 -19.06 4.12
C ASP A 171 -2.52 -17.81 4.84
N ASN A 172 -1.68 -17.00 4.18
CA ASN A 172 -1.25 -15.74 4.78
C ASN A 172 -2.39 -14.70 4.78
N VAL A 173 -3.26 -14.72 3.77
CA VAL A 173 -4.42 -13.83 3.70
C VAL A 173 -5.44 -14.14 4.80
N THR A 174 -5.71 -15.41 5.09
CA THR A 174 -6.62 -15.82 6.18
C THR A 174 -6.10 -15.33 7.53
N LEU A 175 -4.80 -15.49 7.80
CA LEU A 175 -4.14 -14.96 9.00
C LEU A 175 -4.26 -13.43 9.11
N ILE A 176 -4.01 -12.70 8.03
CA ILE A 176 -4.15 -11.23 8.01
C ILE A 176 -5.61 -10.81 8.30
N VAL A 177 -6.58 -11.47 7.66
CA VAL A 177 -8.00 -11.16 7.89
C VAL A 177 -8.39 -11.38 9.35
N ASN A 178 -7.92 -12.48 9.95
CA ASN A 178 -8.12 -12.74 11.38
C ASN A 178 -7.45 -11.67 12.27
N GLY A 179 -6.22 -11.26 11.95
CA GLY A 179 -5.51 -10.19 12.68
C GLY A 179 -6.18 -8.81 12.56
N LEU A 180 -6.84 -8.53 11.43
CA LEU A 180 -7.58 -7.27 11.21
C LEU A 180 -8.96 -7.27 11.86
N GLN A 181 -9.57 -8.43 12.09
CA GLN A 181 -10.95 -8.60 12.58
C GLN A 181 -11.33 -7.67 13.75
N PRO A 182 -10.50 -7.47 14.80
CA PRO A 182 -10.86 -6.59 15.92
C PRO A 182 -11.03 -5.11 15.54
N GLN A 183 -10.48 -4.70 14.40
CA GLN A 183 -10.47 -3.31 13.92
C GLN A 183 -11.56 -3.04 12.86
N LEU A 184 -12.25 -4.08 12.38
CA LEU A 184 -13.22 -3.96 11.28
C LEU A 184 -14.56 -3.42 11.76
N GLY A 185 -15.17 -2.53 10.96
CA GLY A 185 -16.54 -2.08 11.16
C GLY A 185 -17.46 -2.41 9.98
N ALA A 186 -18.59 -3.09 10.22
CA ALA A 186 -19.53 -3.49 9.17
C ALA A 186 -19.98 -2.32 8.30
N LYS A 187 -20.34 -1.18 8.92
CA LYS A 187 -20.77 0.02 8.20
C LYS A 187 -19.70 0.56 7.24
N LYS A 188 -18.43 0.47 7.64
CA LYS A 188 -17.29 0.92 6.83
C LYS A 188 -17.05 -0.04 5.66
N ILE A 189 -17.07 -1.36 5.91
CA ILE A 189 -16.99 -2.37 4.86
C ILE A 189 -18.10 -2.15 3.83
N ILE A 190 -19.35 -2.03 4.28
CA ILE A 190 -20.52 -1.82 3.42
C ILE A 190 -20.40 -0.53 2.60
N ALA A 191 -19.87 0.55 3.20
CA ALA A 191 -19.65 1.81 2.49
C ALA A 191 -18.66 1.67 1.32
N LEU A 192 -17.62 0.83 1.47
CA LEU A 192 -16.68 0.53 0.39
C LEU A 192 -17.35 -0.16 -0.80
N GLY A 193 -18.40 -0.94 -0.58
CA GLY A 193 -19.13 -1.66 -1.62
C GLY A 193 -19.76 -0.78 -2.71
N LYS A 194 -19.83 0.55 -2.52
CA LYS A 194 -20.27 1.51 -3.55
C LYS A 194 -19.22 1.74 -4.64
N GLU A 195 -17.95 1.64 -4.28
CA GLU A 195 -16.82 1.97 -5.18
C GLU A 195 -15.96 0.73 -5.47
N TYR A 196 -15.88 -0.23 -4.54
CA TYR A 196 -15.04 -1.42 -4.65
C TYR A 196 -15.64 -2.44 -5.65
N PRO A 197 -14.96 -2.74 -6.77
CA PRO A 197 -15.59 -3.45 -7.89
C PRO A 197 -15.66 -4.98 -7.70
N VAL A 198 -14.98 -5.54 -6.69
CA VAL A 198 -14.80 -6.99 -6.55
C VAL A 198 -15.74 -7.55 -5.47
N LEU A 199 -16.98 -7.85 -5.86
CA LEU A 199 -17.99 -8.39 -4.95
C LEU A 199 -17.56 -9.72 -4.30
N SER A 200 -16.79 -10.54 -5.02
CA SER A 200 -16.26 -11.80 -4.51
C SER A 200 -15.34 -11.65 -3.29
N SER A 201 -14.64 -10.51 -3.15
CA SER A 201 -13.84 -10.21 -1.97
C SER A 201 -14.70 -9.98 -0.74
N PHE A 202 -15.89 -9.39 -0.88
CA PHE A 202 -16.85 -9.26 0.23
C PHE A 202 -17.45 -10.59 0.65
N GLN A 203 -17.77 -11.46 -0.33
CA GLN A 203 -18.23 -12.82 -0.04
C GLN A 203 -17.17 -13.58 0.77
N ARG A 204 -15.92 -13.60 0.30
CA ARG A 204 -14.82 -14.30 0.99
C ARG A 204 -14.54 -13.71 2.36
N LEU A 205 -14.54 -12.38 2.48
CA LEU A 205 -14.36 -11.71 3.77
C LEU A 205 -15.44 -12.14 4.77
N GLY A 206 -16.71 -12.12 4.36
CA GLY A 206 -17.82 -12.53 5.22
C GLY A 206 -17.70 -13.98 5.69
N PHE A 207 -17.40 -14.90 4.76
CA PHE A 207 -17.19 -16.31 5.09
C PHE A 207 -16.01 -16.54 6.03
N LEU A 208 -14.87 -15.87 5.81
CA LEU A 208 -13.70 -15.98 6.68
C LEU A 208 -13.98 -15.43 8.07
N LEU A 209 -14.62 -14.25 8.17
CA LEU A 209 -15.01 -13.68 9.46
C LEU A 209 -15.98 -14.60 10.23
N GLU A 210 -16.92 -15.24 9.54
CA GLU A 210 -17.81 -16.23 10.16
C GLU A 210 -17.04 -17.46 10.65
N SER A 211 -16.09 -17.94 9.84
CA SER A 211 -15.20 -19.05 10.20
C SER A 211 -14.31 -18.74 11.41
N PHE A 212 -13.95 -17.46 11.61
CA PHE A 212 -13.17 -16.97 12.76
C PHE A 212 -14.05 -16.50 13.93
N ASN A 213 -15.33 -16.88 13.95
CA ASN A 213 -16.29 -16.52 15.00
C ASN A 213 -16.34 -15.01 15.28
N ALA A 214 -16.31 -14.19 14.23
CA ALA A 214 -16.50 -12.76 14.36
C ALA A 214 -17.83 -12.41 15.01
N LYS A 215 -17.86 -11.25 15.69
CA LYS A 215 -19.05 -10.79 16.40
C LYS A 215 -20.22 -10.64 15.43
N GLU A 216 -21.40 -11.05 15.86
CA GLU A 216 -22.65 -10.93 15.10
C GLU A 216 -22.99 -9.48 14.69
N GLU A 217 -22.51 -8.49 15.45
CA GLU A 217 -22.61 -7.06 15.11
C GLU A 217 -21.83 -6.70 13.83
N LEU A 218 -20.75 -7.43 13.52
CA LEU A 218 -20.00 -7.30 12.29
C LEU A 218 -20.64 -8.14 11.16
N LEU A 219 -21.02 -9.38 11.46
CA LEU A 219 -21.49 -10.35 10.47
C LEU A 219 -22.88 -10.03 9.93
N ASN A 220 -23.88 -9.76 10.78
CA ASN A 220 -25.27 -9.63 10.33
C ASN A 220 -25.48 -8.51 9.30
N PRO A 221 -25.02 -7.26 9.54
CA PRO A 221 -25.21 -6.20 8.55
C PRO A 221 -24.47 -6.50 7.24
N LEU A 222 -23.29 -7.12 7.32
CA LEU A 222 -22.50 -7.49 6.14
C LEU A 222 -23.20 -8.59 5.34
N ARG A 223 -23.73 -9.62 6.02
CA ARG A 223 -24.48 -10.73 5.43
C ARG A 223 -25.71 -10.22 4.69
N ASP A 224 -26.48 -9.34 5.32
CA ASP A 224 -27.66 -8.72 4.71
C ASP A 224 -27.31 -7.87 3.49
N TRP A 225 -26.22 -7.09 3.58
CA TRP A 225 -25.77 -6.27 2.47
C TRP A 225 -25.30 -7.11 1.28
N VAL A 226 -24.51 -8.16 1.52
CA VAL A 226 -24.04 -9.08 0.48
C VAL A 226 -25.22 -9.78 -0.19
N LYS A 227 -26.19 -10.29 0.58
CA LYS A 227 -27.42 -10.90 0.02
C LYS A 227 -28.16 -9.96 -0.91
N LYS A 228 -28.27 -8.67 -0.56
CA LYS A 228 -28.92 -7.64 -1.39
C LYS A 228 -28.19 -7.36 -2.71
N GLN A 229 -26.89 -7.65 -2.81
CA GLN A 229 -26.15 -7.53 -4.07
C GLN A 229 -26.42 -8.71 -5.03
N ASN A 230 -27.18 -9.72 -4.60
CA ASN A 230 -27.49 -10.93 -5.36
C ASN A 230 -26.24 -11.61 -5.98
N PRO A 231 -25.24 -12.00 -5.17
CA PRO A 231 -23.97 -12.51 -5.67
C PRO A 231 -24.11 -13.91 -6.28
N SER A 232 -23.29 -14.18 -7.29
CA SER A 232 -23.12 -15.53 -7.83
C SER A 232 -22.32 -16.42 -6.87
N PRO A 233 -22.55 -17.76 -6.89
CA PRO A 233 -21.68 -18.71 -6.21
C PRO A 233 -20.23 -18.64 -6.69
N ILE A 234 -19.28 -18.57 -5.76
CA ILE A 234 -17.84 -18.53 -6.04
C ILE A 234 -17.09 -19.60 -5.24
N LEU A 235 -15.85 -19.91 -5.64
CA LEU A 235 -14.94 -20.71 -4.82
C LEU A 235 -14.31 -19.85 -3.72
N LEU A 236 -14.11 -20.45 -2.55
CA LEU A 236 -13.31 -19.84 -1.48
C LEU A 236 -11.88 -19.61 -1.97
N LEU A 237 -11.21 -20.66 -2.48
CA LEU A 237 -9.92 -20.59 -3.13
C LEU A 237 -10.02 -20.97 -4.61
N VAL A 238 -9.64 -20.07 -5.52
CA VAL A 238 -9.81 -20.27 -6.96
C VAL A 238 -8.91 -21.37 -7.53
N SER A 239 -7.71 -21.53 -6.98
CA SER A 239 -6.72 -22.52 -7.44
C SER A 239 -7.02 -23.96 -7.00
N ALA A 240 -7.95 -24.15 -6.06
CA ALA A 240 -8.34 -25.47 -5.57
C ALA A 240 -9.48 -26.09 -6.41
N PRO A 241 -9.64 -27.43 -6.42
CA PRO A 241 -10.74 -28.11 -7.11
C PRO A 241 -12.12 -27.56 -6.72
N ARG A 242 -13.09 -27.61 -7.64
CA ARG A 242 -14.47 -27.19 -7.38
C ARG A 242 -15.23 -28.29 -6.64
N GLU A 243 -14.98 -28.37 -5.34
CA GLU A 243 -15.57 -29.33 -4.42
C GLU A 243 -16.17 -28.60 -3.20
N GLY A 244 -16.83 -29.34 -2.31
CA GLY A 244 -17.37 -28.80 -1.06
C GLY A 244 -18.82 -28.32 -1.14
N LYS A 245 -19.37 -28.02 0.04
CA LYS A 245 -20.75 -27.56 0.19
C LYS A 245 -20.83 -26.07 -0.13
N LEU A 246 -21.99 -25.65 -0.66
CA LEU A 246 -22.27 -24.24 -0.88
C LEU A 246 -22.78 -23.62 0.43
N HIS A 247 -22.04 -22.65 0.96
CA HIS A 247 -22.50 -21.82 2.06
C HIS A 247 -23.64 -20.91 1.56
N PRO A 248 -24.85 -21.01 2.12
CA PRO A 248 -26.05 -20.38 1.55
C PRO A 248 -26.00 -18.85 1.61
N ASP A 249 -25.43 -18.30 2.69
CA ASP A 249 -25.43 -16.87 2.96
C ASP A 249 -24.39 -16.10 2.14
N TRP A 250 -23.15 -16.60 2.10
CA TRP A 250 -22.04 -15.97 1.37
C TRP A 250 -21.94 -16.42 -0.08
N LYS A 251 -22.70 -17.44 -0.49
CA LYS A 251 -22.62 -18.08 -1.81
C LYS A 251 -21.18 -18.53 -2.13
N ILE A 252 -20.55 -19.24 -1.20
CA ILE A 252 -19.18 -19.73 -1.34
C ILE A 252 -19.17 -21.26 -1.30
N PHE A 253 -18.49 -21.88 -2.25
CA PHE A 253 -18.11 -23.29 -2.15
C PHE A 253 -16.92 -23.41 -1.21
N GLU A 254 -17.11 -24.17 -0.13
CA GLU A 254 -16.10 -24.48 0.88
C GLU A 254 -15.11 -25.53 0.35
N ASN A 255 -14.34 -25.14 -0.65
CA ASN A 255 -13.48 -26.05 -1.40
C ASN A 255 -12.09 -26.23 -0.77
N VAL A 256 -11.80 -25.50 0.31
CA VAL A 256 -10.62 -25.66 1.15
C VAL A 256 -11.01 -25.49 2.61
N LYS A 257 -10.26 -26.12 3.52
CA LYS A 257 -10.44 -25.89 4.96
C LYS A 257 -9.82 -24.56 5.35
N VAL A 258 -10.54 -23.78 6.15
CA VAL A 258 -9.97 -22.61 6.83
C VAL A 258 -9.36 -23.10 8.13
N GLY A 259 -8.04 -23.06 8.22
CA GLY A 259 -7.29 -23.29 9.44
C GLY A 259 -6.46 -22.06 9.77
N LEU A 260 -6.37 -21.72 11.05
CA LEU A 260 -5.27 -20.89 11.55
C LEU A 260 -4.17 -21.89 11.89
N GLU A 261 -3.08 -21.91 11.11
CA GLU A 261 -1.90 -22.67 11.54
C GLU A 261 -1.43 -22.08 12.89
N GLU A 262 -1.22 -22.95 13.88
CA GLU A 262 -0.63 -22.59 15.19
C GLU A 262 0.86 -22.24 15.07
#